data_AF-A0A831RKH9-F1
#
_entry.id   AF-A0A831RKH9-F1
#
_cell.length_a   1.000
_cell.length_b   1.000
_cell.length_c   1.000
_cell.angle_alpha   90.00
_cell.angle_beta   90.00
_cell.angle_gamma   90.00
#
_symmetry.space_group_name_H-M   'P 1'
#
loop_
_entity.id
_entity.type
_entity.pdbx_description
1 polymer ?
#
loop_
_entity_poly.entity_id
_entity_poly.type
_entity_poly.pdbx_seq_one_letter_code
_entity_poly.pdbx_strand_id
1 'polypeptide(L)'
;MAEATRIAARAMQEIGFWPTSQDETTGFLRGEKTEKITLGMETMTIYLAVKVMEVAPGTIRAAAECSVSSNMAYWDEGGECVDRFESAFNRLIVEAARNRVRHPPPSDFRPAPAPEPVVPVEPGGPAGGKEYSL
;
A
#
# COMPACT_ATOMS: atom_id res chain seq x y z
N MET A 1 0.88 5.46 0.28
CA MET A 1 0.40 5.27 -1.10
C MET A 1 0.57 3.85 -1.61
N ALA A 2 1.79 3.31 -1.76
CA ALA A 2 2.04 1.99 -2.36
C ALA A 2 1.14 0.84 -1.84
N GLU A 3 1.00 0.69 -0.51
CA GLU A 3 0.16 -0.37 0.05
C GLU A 3 -1.32 -0.23 -0.32
N ALA A 4 -1.85 1.00 -0.30
CA ALA A 4 -3.23 1.26 -0.68
C ALA A 4 -3.46 0.99 -2.18
N THR A 5 -2.48 1.29 -3.03
CA THR A 5 -2.51 0.94 -4.46
C THR A 5 -2.52 -0.58 -4.65
N ARG A 6 -1.75 -1.35 -3.87
CA ARG A 6 -1.77 -2.83 -3.91
C ARG A 6 -3.11 -3.39 -3.44
N ILE A 7 -3.71 -2.81 -2.41
CA ILE A 7 -5.06 -3.17 -1.96
C ILE A 7 -6.09 -2.89 -3.06
N ALA A 8 -5.98 -1.75 -3.75
CA ALA A 8 -6.83 -1.44 -4.90
C ALA A 8 -6.65 -2.43 -6.06
N ALA A 9 -5.41 -2.83 -6.38
CA ALA A 9 -5.14 -3.83 -7.41
C ALA A 9 -5.76 -5.19 -7.05
N ARG A 10 -5.70 -5.59 -5.77
CA ARG A 10 -6.37 -6.79 -5.28
C ARG A 10 -7.89 -6.68 -5.36
N ALA A 11 -8.45 -5.53 -5.01
CA ALA A 11 -9.89 -5.27 -5.14
C ALA A 11 -10.36 -5.39 -6.60
N MET A 12 -9.59 -4.87 -7.56
CA MET A 12 -9.87 -5.05 -9.00
C MET A 12 -9.92 -6.52 -9.39
N GLN A 13 -8.95 -7.31 -8.94
CA GLN A 13 -8.89 -8.74 -9.25
C GLN A 13 -10.09 -9.50 -8.67
N GLU A 14 -10.54 -9.16 -7.45
CA GLU A 14 -11.72 -9.79 -6.84
C GLU A 14 -13.01 -9.58 -7.64
N ILE A 15 -13.13 -8.45 -8.33
CA ILE A 15 -14.29 -8.14 -9.20
C ILE A 15 -14.06 -8.57 -10.66
N GLY A 16 -12.96 -9.27 -10.95
CA GLY A 16 -12.66 -9.87 -12.24
C GLY A 16 -11.92 -8.96 -13.23
N PHE A 17 -11.35 -7.85 -12.76
CA PHE A 17 -10.49 -6.97 -13.57
C PHE A 17 -9.02 -7.30 -13.38
N TRP A 18 -8.28 -7.39 -14.48
CA TRP A 18 -6.86 -7.64 -14.48
C TRP A 18 -6.08 -6.31 -14.60
N PRO A 19 -5.21 -5.96 -13.63
CA PRO A 19 -4.41 -4.74 -13.71
C PRO A 19 -3.48 -4.75 -14.93
N THR A 20 -3.54 -3.69 -15.74
CA THR A 20 -2.68 -3.48 -16.92
C THR A 20 -1.67 -2.36 -16.71
N SER A 21 -1.95 -1.45 -15.77
CA SER A 21 -1.04 -0.38 -15.35
C SER A 21 -1.19 -0.15 -13.86
N GLN A 22 -0.07 0.00 -13.16
CA GLN A 22 -0.05 0.31 -11.73
C GLN A 22 1.11 1.25 -11.43
N ASP A 23 0.79 2.40 -10.86
CA ASP A 23 1.74 3.40 -10.38
C ASP A 23 1.52 3.60 -8.88
N GLU A 24 2.44 3.03 -8.09
CA GLU A 24 2.41 3.09 -6.63
C GLU A 24 2.78 4.47 -6.09
N THR A 25 3.48 5.28 -6.89
CA THR A 25 3.90 6.64 -6.52
C THR A 25 2.74 7.60 -6.64
N THR A 26 2.00 7.55 -7.75
CA THR A 26 0.86 8.45 -7.99
C THR A 26 -0.46 7.91 -7.44
N GLY A 27 -0.50 6.64 -7.03
CA GLY A 27 -1.73 5.99 -6.57
C GLY A 27 -2.67 5.60 -7.71
N PHE A 28 -2.21 5.66 -8.96
CA PHE A 28 -3.02 5.35 -10.13
C PHE A 28 -2.92 3.87 -10.49
N LEU A 29 -4.04 3.26 -10.81
CA LEU A 29 -4.07 1.92 -11.38
C LEU A 29 -5.18 1.81 -12.42
N ARG A 30 -4.94 1.00 -13.44
CA ARG A 30 -5.91 0.68 -14.50
C ARG A 30 -5.96 -0.82 -14.68
N GLY A 31 -7.15 -1.36 -14.83
CA GLY A 31 -7.37 -2.76 -15.17
C GLY A 31 -8.40 -2.92 -16.28
N GLU A 32 -8.47 -4.12 -16.82
CA GLU A 32 -9.44 -4.47 -17.86
C GLU A 32 -10.11 -5.82 -17.57
N LYS A 33 -11.36 -5.94 -18.04
CA LYS A 33 -12.16 -7.15 -18.00
C LYS A 33 -12.73 -7.38 -19.39
N THR A 34 -12.60 -8.59 -19.89
CA THR A 34 -13.14 -8.96 -21.21
C THR A 34 -14.38 -9.80 -21.02
N GLU A 35 -15.49 -9.39 -21.62
CA GLU A 35 -16.75 -10.13 -21.62
C GLU A 35 -17.20 -10.48 -23.04
N LYS A 36 -17.81 -11.66 -23.19
CA LYS A 36 -18.39 -12.10 -24.45
C LYS A 36 -19.88 -11.80 -24.45
N ILE A 37 -20.35 -11.03 -25.43
CA ILE A 37 -21.77 -10.76 -25.58
C ILE A 37 -22.39 -11.91 -26.38
N THR A 38 -23.22 -12.71 -25.71
CA THR A 38 -23.84 -13.94 -26.24
C THR A 38 -24.67 -13.71 -27.50
N LEU A 39 -25.13 -12.49 -27.75
CA LEU A 39 -26.03 -12.14 -28.86
C LEU A 39 -25.33 -11.74 -30.17
N GLY A 40 -24.00 -11.60 -30.23
CA GLY A 40 -23.34 -11.01 -31.42
C GLY A 40 -21.96 -11.53 -31.82
N MET A 41 -21.40 -12.56 -31.17
CA MET A 41 -19.98 -12.94 -31.32
C MET A 41 -18.97 -11.79 -31.08
N GLU A 42 -19.41 -10.69 -30.46
CA GLU A 42 -18.55 -9.55 -30.15
C GLU A 42 -17.99 -9.67 -28.75
N THR A 43 -16.71 -9.31 -28.64
CA THR A 43 -15.98 -9.26 -27.38
C THR A 43 -15.91 -7.82 -26.92
N MET A 44 -16.37 -7.57 -25.70
CA MET A 44 -16.39 -6.26 -25.07
C MET A 44 -15.25 -6.17 -24.06
N THR A 45 -14.51 -5.08 -24.08
CA THR A 45 -13.51 -4.81 -23.04
C THR A 45 -14.01 -3.67 -22.16
N ILE A 46 -14.11 -3.97 -20.87
CA ILE A 46 -14.40 -3.04 -19.81
C ILE A 46 -13.08 -2.57 -19.23
N TYR A 47 -12.92 -1.27 -19.01
CA TYR A 47 -11.77 -0.68 -18.34
C TYR A 47 -12.21 -0.11 -17.01
N LEU A 48 -11.38 -0.30 -15.99
CA LEU A 48 -11.54 0.32 -14.68
C LEU A 48 -10.29 1.11 -14.37
N ALA A 49 -10.42 2.43 -14.29
CA ALA A 49 -9.36 3.33 -13.87
C ALA A 49 -9.62 3.75 -12.42
N VAL A 50 -8.60 3.71 -11.57
CA VAL A 50 -8.71 4.05 -10.16
C VAL A 50 -7.56 4.97 -9.77
N LYS A 51 -7.91 6.00 -9.00
CA LYS A 51 -6.96 6.89 -8.35
C LYS A 51 -7.14 6.81 -6.84
N VAL A 52 -6.15 6.24 -6.17
CA VAL A 52 -6.04 6.21 -4.72
C VAL A 52 -5.45 7.53 -4.26
N MET A 53 -6.05 8.12 -3.22
CA MET A 53 -5.67 9.41 -2.66
C MET A 53 -5.72 9.35 -1.13
N GLU A 54 -4.80 10.03 -0.47
CA GLU A 54 -4.88 10.28 0.96
C GLU A 54 -5.63 11.59 1.20
N VAL A 55 -6.76 11.54 1.90
CA VAL A 55 -7.64 12.70 2.13
C VAL A 55 -7.38 13.38 3.48
N ALA A 56 -6.84 12.63 4.43
CA ALA A 56 -6.38 13.08 5.74
C ALA A 56 -5.30 12.09 6.22
N PRO A 57 -4.46 12.43 7.20
CA PRO A 57 -3.44 11.53 7.71
C PRO A 57 -4.02 10.16 8.08
N GLY A 58 -3.62 9.12 7.33
CA GLY A 58 -4.10 7.75 7.51
C GLY A 58 -5.50 7.44 6.98
N THR A 59 -6.17 8.39 6.33
CA THR A 59 -7.46 8.17 5.66
C THR A 59 -7.25 8.09 4.15
N ILE A 60 -7.45 6.89 3.61
CA ILE A 60 -7.32 6.59 2.19
C ILE A 60 -8.70 6.58 1.54
N ARG A 61 -8.81 7.20 0.36
CA ARG A 61 -9.99 7.13 -0.51
C ARG A 61 -9.57 6.68 -1.91
N ALA A 62 -10.46 5.99 -2.61
CA ALA A 62 -10.31 5.71 -4.02
C ALA A 62 -11.38 6.48 -4.81
N ALA A 63 -11.00 7.00 -5.98
CA ALA A 63 -11.92 7.45 -7.00
C ALA A 63 -11.80 6.48 -8.18
N ALA A 64 -12.91 5.89 -8.61
CA ALA A 64 -12.95 4.89 -9.66
C ALA A 64 -13.82 5.36 -10.83
N GLU A 65 -13.39 5.04 -12.05
CA GLU A 65 -14.10 5.32 -13.29
C GLU A 65 -14.13 4.05 -14.14
N CYS A 66 -15.32 3.67 -14.59
CA CYS A 66 -15.51 2.53 -15.48
C CYS A 66 -15.80 3.03 -16.90
N SER A 67 -15.14 2.45 -17.88
CA SER A 67 -15.29 2.80 -19.29
C SER A 67 -15.21 1.56 -20.19
N VAL A 68 -15.49 1.73 -21.48
CA VAL A 68 -15.86 0.62 -22.36
C VAL A 68 -15.17 0.79 -23.71
N SER A 69 -14.69 -0.29 -24.34
CA SER A 69 -13.95 -0.22 -25.61
C SER A 69 -14.83 0.13 -26.82
N SER A 70 -16.12 -0.15 -26.75
CA SER A 70 -17.06 -0.01 -27.87
C SER A 70 -18.25 0.83 -27.43
N ASN A 71 -18.61 1.81 -28.25
CA ASN A 71 -19.65 2.82 -28.01
C ASN A 71 -21.06 2.19 -27.97
N MET A 72 -21.32 1.36 -26.96
CA MET A 72 -22.59 0.68 -26.76
C MET A 72 -23.53 1.64 -26.03
N ALA A 73 -24.57 2.07 -26.72
CA ALA A 73 -25.69 2.85 -26.20
C ALA A 73 -26.48 2.16 -25.05
N TYR A 74 -26.00 1.02 -24.54
CA TYR A 74 -26.66 0.12 -23.60
C TYR A 74 -25.85 -0.16 -22.33
N TRP A 75 -24.79 0.61 -22.06
CA TRP A 75 -24.01 0.40 -20.85
C TRP A 75 -24.70 1.02 -19.62
N ASP A 76 -25.69 0.30 -19.10
CA ASP A 76 -26.36 0.60 -17.81
C ASP A 76 -25.48 0.14 -16.61
N GLU A 77 -24.50 -0.74 -16.85
CA GLU A 77 -23.64 -1.36 -15.81
C GLU A 77 -22.45 -0.50 -15.35
N GLY A 78 -22.37 0.76 -15.79
CA GLY A 78 -21.22 1.63 -15.53
C GLY A 78 -21.09 1.98 -14.04
N GLY A 79 -22.24 2.21 -13.39
CA GLY A 79 -22.33 2.40 -11.94
C GLY A 79 -22.00 1.13 -11.17
N GLU A 80 -22.54 -0.02 -11.58
CA GLU A 80 -22.36 -1.28 -10.85
C GLU A 80 -20.88 -1.68 -10.74
N CYS A 81 -20.08 -1.45 -11.78
CA CYS A 81 -18.64 -1.73 -11.74
C CYS A 81 -17.92 -0.89 -10.66
N VAL A 82 -18.26 0.39 -10.56
CA VAL A 82 -17.65 1.30 -9.58
C VAL A 82 -18.09 0.91 -8.17
N ASP A 83 -19.38 0.66 -7.95
CA ASP A 83 -19.92 0.24 -6.66
C ASP A 83 -19.29 -1.08 -6.17
N ARG A 84 -19.13 -2.06 -7.06
CA ARG A 84 -18.49 -3.34 -6.74
C ARG A 84 -17.02 -3.16 -6.39
N PHE A 85 -16.30 -2.31 -7.12
CA PHE A 85 -14.92 -1.97 -6.79
C PHE A 85 -14.83 -1.30 -5.42
N GLU A 86 -15.64 -0.26 -5.16
CA GLU A 86 -15.61 0.48 -3.90
C GLU A 86 -15.93 -0.42 -2.70
N SER A 87 -16.91 -1.32 -2.85
CA SER A 87 -17.25 -2.31 -1.83
C SER A 87 -16.09 -3.27 -1.53
N ALA A 88 -15.46 -3.83 -2.56
CA ALA A 88 -14.30 -4.71 -2.40
C ALA A 88 -13.10 -3.98 -1.78
N PHE A 89 -12.81 -2.75 -2.25
CA PHE A 89 -11.71 -1.93 -1.75
C PHE A 89 -11.88 -1.56 -0.28
N ASN A 90 -13.07 -1.09 0.11
CA ASN A 90 -13.37 -0.73 1.50
C ASN A 90 -13.23 -1.95 2.42
N ARG A 91 -13.74 -3.12 1.99
CA ARG A 91 -13.59 -4.37 2.76
C ARG A 91 -12.12 -4.72 2.99
N LEU A 92 -11.30 -4.66 1.94
CA LEU A 92 -9.87 -5.01 2.03
C LEU A 92 -9.06 -3.99 2.83
N ILE A 93 -9.37 -2.69 2.75
CA ILE A 93 -8.74 -1.68 3.61
C ILE A 93 -9.02 -1.95 5.08
N VAL A 94 -10.28 -2.26 5.43
CA VAL A 94 -10.65 -2.57 6.82
C VAL A 94 -9.96 -3.85 7.29
N GLU A 95 -9.85 -4.86 6.44
CA GLU A 95 -9.11 -6.09 6.75
C GLU A 95 -7.62 -5.83 6.98
N ALA A 96 -6.98 -5.04 6.11
CA ALA A 96 -5.58 -4.66 6.26
C ALA A 96 -5.32 -3.88 7.57
N ALA A 97 -6.20 -2.93 7.89
CA ALA A 97 -6.14 -2.20 9.15
C ALA A 97 -6.27 -3.12 10.37
N ARG A 98 -7.20 -4.08 10.35
CA ARG A 98 -7.37 -5.08 11.42
C ARG A 98 -6.15 -5.99 11.57
N ASN A 99 -5.55 -6.43 10.47
CA ASN A 99 -4.37 -7.30 10.50
C ASN A 99 -3.13 -6.59 11.07
N ARG A 100 -2.96 -5.30 10.79
CA ARG A 100 -1.89 -4.47 11.40
C ARG A 100 -2.05 -4.31 12.91
N VAL A 101 -3.29 -4.22 13.41
CA VAL A 101 -3.55 -4.15 14.86
C VAL A 101 -3.24 -5.49 15.54
N ARG A 102 -3.51 -6.62 14.86
CA ARG A 102 -3.26 -7.97 15.40
C ARG A 102 -1.78 -8.37 15.39
N HIS A 103 -1.01 -7.89 14.41
CA HIS A 103 0.43 -8.13 14.32
C HIS A 103 1.14 -6.77 14.33
N PRO A 104 1.37 -6.17 15.51
CA PRO A 104 2.27 -5.03 15.58
C PRO A 104 3.63 -5.46 15.02
N PRO A 105 4.35 -4.58 14.30
CA PRO A 105 5.71 -4.89 13.88
C PRO A 105 6.53 -5.31 15.12
N PRO A 106 7.42 -6.31 14.99
CA PRO A 106 8.31 -6.66 16.10
C PRO A 106 9.01 -5.37 16.54
N SER A 107 8.86 -5.04 17.82
CA SER A 107 9.54 -3.89 18.41
C SER A 107 11.03 -4.22 18.46
N ASP A 108 11.80 -3.77 17.47
CA ASP A 108 13.27 -3.85 17.46
C ASP A 108 13.93 -2.88 18.46
N PHE A 109 13.24 -2.53 19.54
CA PHE A 109 13.83 -1.78 20.64
C PHE A 109 14.72 -2.72 21.44
N ARG A 110 15.96 -2.89 20.98
CA ARG A 110 17.05 -3.38 21.80
C ARG A 110 17.44 -2.23 22.73
N PRO A 111 17.14 -2.27 24.05
CA PRO A 111 17.68 -1.26 24.96
C PRO A 111 19.20 -1.26 24.82
N ALA A 112 19.79 -0.07 24.69
CA ALA A 112 21.23 0.06 24.71
C ALA A 112 21.77 -0.64 25.97
N PRO A 113 22.82 -1.48 25.87
CA PRO A 113 23.42 -2.10 27.04
C PRO A 113 23.79 -0.99 28.03
N ALA A 114 23.43 -1.19 29.31
CA ALA A 114 23.71 -0.22 30.35
C ALA A 114 25.22 0.10 30.37
N PRO A 115 25.61 1.37 30.57
CA PRO A 115 27.02 1.71 30.71
C PRO A 115 27.61 0.89 31.86
N GLU A 116 28.70 0.18 31.59
CA GLU A 116 29.40 -0.63 32.58
C GLU A 116 29.80 0.25 33.78
N PRO A 117 29.67 -0.23 35.03
CA PRO A 117 30.04 0.54 36.19
C PRO A 117 31.53 0.87 36.13
N VAL A 118 31.85 2.17 36.04
CA VAL A 118 33.22 2.68 36.07
C VAL A 118 33.80 2.33 37.44
N VAL A 119 34.69 1.32 37.47
CA VAL A 119 35.37 0.92 38.69
C VAL A 119 36.32 2.05 39.08
N PRO A 120 36.27 2.61 40.30
CA PRO A 120 37.19 3.65 40.73
C PRO A 120 38.61 3.08 40.77
N VAL A 121 39.52 3.64 39.98
CA VAL A 121 40.95 3.33 40.08
C VAL A 121 41.49 4.04 41.33
N GLU A 122 41.96 3.27 42.31
CA GLU A 122 42.65 3.79 43.49
C GLU A 122 43.92 4.57 43.09
N PRO A 123 44.21 5.73 43.72
CA PRO A 123 45.41 6.50 43.44
C PRO A 123 46.59 5.94 44.24
N GLY A 124 47.39 5.08 43.61
CA GLY A 124 48.61 4.52 44.19
C GLY A 124 49.88 4.98 43.48
N GLY A 125 50.38 6.17 43.83
CA GLY A 125 51.81 6.55 43.95
C GLY A 125 52.82 6.36 42.79
N PRO A 126 53.94 7.12 42.80
CA PRO A 126 54.65 7.52 41.58
C PRO A 126 55.93 6.71 41.30
N ALA A 127 56.35 6.60 40.04
CA ALA A 127 57.77 6.58 39.66
C ALA A 127 57.97 6.66 38.14
N GLY A 128 58.73 7.68 37.70
CA GLY A 128 59.79 7.45 36.70
C GLY A 128 59.55 7.96 35.28
N GLY A 129 60.10 9.15 34.99
CA GLY A 129 60.86 9.53 33.77
C GLY A 129 60.16 9.43 32.41
N LYS A 130 60.35 10.34 31.45
CA LYS A 130 61.38 11.36 31.25
C LYS A 130 60.75 12.52 30.46
N GLU A 131 61.28 13.69 30.74
CA GLU A 131 61.21 14.95 30.03
C GLU A 131 61.59 14.81 28.55
N TYR A 132 60.90 15.50 27.64
CA TYR A 132 61.49 16.25 26.51
C TYR A 132 60.54 17.37 26.07
N SER A 133 61.04 18.61 26.05
CA SER A 133 60.42 19.79 25.45
C SER A 133 61.22 20.25 24.23
N LEU A 134 60.53 20.92 23.31
CA LEU A 134 61.04 22.13 22.66
C LEU A 134 60.13 23.28 23.06
#